data_AF-A0A430AQM8-F1
#
_entry.id   AF-A0A430AQM8-F1
#
_cell.length_a   1.000
_cell.length_b   1.000
_cell.length_c   1.000
_cell.angle_alpha   90.00
_cell.angle_beta   90.00
_cell.angle_gamma   90.00
#
_symmetry.space_group_name_H-M   'P 1'
#
loop_
_entity.id
_entity.type
_entity.pdbx_description
1 polymer ?
#
loop_
_entity_poly.entity_id
_entity_poly.type
_entity_poly.pdbx_seq_one_letter_code
_entity_poly.pdbx_strand_id
1 'polypeptide(L)'
;MSKKDLKIRGVEPDIVFKLDNLAKQKAISREEYMRQLLESHVQSDVVNFEVNRYEELVKSNLEIIRINTELMGQVRELLDEIAYGKIKDGMEGE
;
A
#
# COMPACT_ATOMS: atom_id res chain seq x y z
N MET A 1 -19.60 24.24 -10.31
CA MET A 1 -18.90 23.80 -11.55
C MET A 1 -19.95 23.48 -12.61
N SER A 2 -19.71 23.84 -13.86
CA SER A 2 -20.64 23.53 -14.96
C SER A 2 -20.53 22.03 -15.33
N LYS A 3 -21.67 21.34 -15.44
CA LYS A 3 -21.72 19.95 -15.91
C LYS A 3 -21.37 19.92 -17.41
N LYS A 4 -20.47 19.01 -17.80
CA LYS A 4 -20.14 18.75 -19.20
C LYS A 4 -20.68 17.39 -19.59
N ASP A 5 -21.36 17.32 -20.73
CA ASP A 5 -21.85 16.07 -21.27
C ASP A 5 -20.71 15.30 -21.95
N LEU A 6 -20.68 13.98 -21.74
CA LEU A 6 -19.75 13.05 -22.39
C LEU A 6 -20.54 12.12 -23.31
N LYS A 7 -20.14 12.05 -24.58
CA LYS A 7 -20.73 11.12 -25.56
C LYS A 7 -19.67 10.15 -26.06
N ILE A 8 -19.84 8.87 -25.74
CA ILE A 8 -18.97 7.78 -26.21
C ILE A 8 -19.55 7.27 -27.53
N ARG A 9 -18.73 7.20 -28.58
CA ARG A 9 -19.11 6.78 -29.94
C ARG A 9 -18.37 5.51 -30.34
N GLY A 10 -18.92 4.75 -31.29
CA GLY A 10 -18.27 3.56 -31.84
C GLY A 10 -18.24 2.36 -30.89
N VAL A 11 -19.08 2.34 -29.86
CA VAL A 11 -19.20 1.18 -28.96
C VAL A 11 -20.00 0.09 -29.67
N GLU A 12 -19.45 -1.12 -29.71
CA GLU A 12 -20.13 -2.26 -30.32
C GLU A 12 -21.48 -2.54 -29.61
N PRO A 13 -22.53 -2.94 -30.36
CA PRO A 13 -23.86 -3.16 -29.77
C PRO A 13 -23.89 -4.20 -28.65
N ASP A 14 -23.04 -5.23 -28.71
CA ASP A 14 -22.96 -6.27 -27.69
C ASP A 14 -22.38 -5.72 -26.36
N ILE A 15 -21.41 -4.80 -26.43
CA ILE A 15 -20.85 -4.10 -25.28
C ILE A 15 -21.92 -3.19 -24.67
N VAL A 16 -22.67 -2.44 -25.48
CA VAL A 16 -23.78 -1.62 -24.99
C VAL A 16 -24.81 -2.48 -24.25
N PHE A 17 -25.14 -3.65 -24.79
CA PHE A 17 -26.06 -4.60 -24.16
C PHE A 17 -25.52 -5.13 -22.82
N LYS A 18 -24.22 -5.48 -22.76
CA LYS A 18 -23.58 -5.90 -21.50
C LYS A 18 -23.61 -4.79 -20.45
N LEU A 19 -23.33 -3.55 -20.84
CA LEU A 19 -23.41 -2.38 -19.94
C LEU A 19 -24.83 -2.17 -19.40
N ASP A 20 -25.85 -2.33 -20.25
CA ASP A 20 -27.25 -2.26 -19.81
C ASP A 20 -27.57 -3.33 -18.77
N ASN A 21 -27.10 -4.56 -18.97
CA ASN A 21 -27.33 -5.65 -18.02
C ASN A 21 -26.63 -5.42 -16.69
N LEU A 22 -25.39 -4.92 -16.71
CA LEU A 22 -24.64 -4.58 -15.49
C LEU A 22 -25.32 -3.43 -14.72
N ALA A 23 -25.83 -2.42 -15.42
CA ALA A 23 -26.59 -1.33 -14.81
C ALA A 23 -27.90 -1.85 -14.17
N LYS A 24 -28.62 -2.73 -14.86
CA LYS A 24 -29.84 -3.37 -14.34
C LYS A 24 -29.58 -4.22 -13.10
N GLN A 25 -28.50 -5.00 -13.07
CA GLN A 25 -28.12 -5.80 -11.89
C GLN A 25 -27.90 -4.92 -10.65
N LYS A 26 -27.43 -3.67 -10.85
CA LYS A 26 -27.24 -2.68 -9.79
C LYS A 26 -28.46 -1.78 -9.56
N ALA A 27 -29.58 -2.02 -10.26
CA ALA A 27 -30.79 -1.19 -10.22
C ALA A 27 -30.54 0.30 -10.52
N ILE A 28 -29.61 0.62 -11.43
CA ILE A 28 -29.27 1.98 -11.86
C ILE A 28 -29.39 2.13 -13.37
N SER A 29 -29.37 3.38 -13.86
CA SER A 29 -29.34 3.65 -15.30
C SER A 29 -27.96 3.30 -15.89
N ARG A 30 -27.92 3.01 -17.20
CA ARG A 30 -26.64 2.83 -17.92
C ARG A 30 -25.76 4.08 -17.79
N GLU A 31 -26.36 5.25 -17.81
CA GLU A 31 -25.62 6.52 -17.68
C GLU A 31 -24.97 6.64 -16.29
N GLU A 32 -25.72 6.36 -15.23
CA GLU A 32 -25.20 6.36 -13.86
C GLU A 32 -24.09 5.31 -13.69
N TYR A 33 -24.31 4.10 -14.21
CA TYR A 33 -23.30 3.04 -14.20
C TYR A 33 -22.00 3.48 -14.89
N MET A 34 -22.10 4.08 -16.09
CA MET A 34 -20.94 4.56 -16.83
C MET A 34 -20.25 5.72 -16.13
N ARG A 35 -21.01 6.62 -15.50
CA ARG A 35 -20.44 7.72 -14.72
C ARG A 35 -19.62 7.19 -13.55
N GLN A 36 -20.18 6.28 -12.75
CA GLN A 36 -19.48 5.63 -11.64
C GLN A 36 -18.24 4.86 -12.10
N LEU A 37 -18.34 4.14 -13.23
CA LEU A 37 -17.22 3.41 -13.80
C LEU A 37 -16.07 4.36 -14.19
N LEU A 38 -16.38 5.47 -14.86
CA LEU A 38 -15.38 6.45 -15.28
C LEU A 38 -14.75 7.18 -14.09
N GLU A 39 -15.56 7.61 -13.11
CA GLU A 39 -15.09 8.24 -11.89
C GLU A 39 -14.18 7.29 -11.09
N SER A 40 -14.61 6.04 -10.91
CA SER A 40 -13.83 5.01 -10.24
C SER A 40 -12.53 4.71 -10.97
N HIS A 41 -12.53 4.69 -12.30
CA HIS A 41 -11.31 4.43 -13.07
C HIS A 41 -10.28 5.55 -12.89
N VAL A 42 -10.71 6.81 -13.00
CA VAL A 42 -9.84 7.98 -12.77
C VAL A 42 -9.31 8.02 -11.33
N GLN A 43 -10.14 7.66 -10.35
CA GLN A 43 -9.71 7.58 -8.95
C GLN A 43 -8.78 6.40 -8.71
N SER A 44 -8.95 5.28 -9.43
CA SER A 44 -8.14 4.08 -9.22
C SER A 44 -6.66 4.32 -9.54
N ASP A 45 -6.32 5.12 -10.54
CA ASP A 45 -4.92 5.44 -10.83
C ASP A 45 -4.26 6.22 -9.69
N VAL A 46 -4.99 7.17 -9.09
CA VAL A 46 -4.52 7.96 -7.95
C VAL A 46 -4.40 7.08 -6.70
N VAL A 47 -5.41 6.25 -6.44
CA VAL A 47 -5.42 5.34 -5.27
C VAL A 47 -4.33 4.28 -5.42
N ASN A 48 -4.14 3.69 -6.60
CA ASN A 48 -3.11 2.69 -6.86
C ASN A 48 -1.71 3.29 -6.72
N PHE A 49 -1.49 4.53 -7.18
CA PHE A 49 -0.22 5.22 -6.98
C PHE A 49 0.09 5.43 -5.48
N GLU A 50 -0.87 5.93 -4.71
CA GLU A 50 -0.67 6.14 -3.28
C GLU A 50 -0.51 4.82 -2.52
N VAL A 51 -1.28 3.78 -2.84
CA VAL A 51 -1.13 2.44 -2.25
C VAL A 51 0.26 1.87 -2.53
N ASN A 52 0.73 1.93 -3.77
CA ASN A 52 2.08 1.48 -4.12
C ASN A 52 3.16 2.26 -3.33
N ARG A 53 3.01 3.58 -3.22
CA ARG A 53 3.94 4.41 -2.45
C ARG A 53 3.93 4.03 -0.97
N TYR A 54 2.76 3.78 -0.39
CA TYR A 54 2.64 3.35 1.02
C TYR A 54 3.24 1.96 1.23
N GLU A 55 3.03 1.01 0.32
CA GLU A 55 3.65 -0.32 0.39
C GLU A 55 5.19 -0.23 0.37
N GLU A 56 5.76 0.59 -0.49
CA GLU A 56 7.21 0.83 -0.55
C GLU A 56 7.74 1.46 0.73
N LEU A 57 7.03 2.45 1.28
CA LEU A 57 7.36 3.09 2.56
C LEU A 57 7.33 2.08 3.71
N VAL A 58 6.31 1.24 3.78
CA VAL A 58 6.19 0.20 4.82
C VAL A 58 7.34 -0.81 4.69
N LYS A 59 7.65 -1.28 3.48
CA LYS A 59 8.78 -2.20 3.25
C LYS A 59 10.11 -1.60 3.68
N SER A 60 10.36 -0.34 3.32
CA SER A 60 11.57 0.39 3.72
C SER A 60 11.68 0.54 5.23
N ASN A 61 10.58 0.91 5.90
CA ASN A 61 10.56 1.06 7.35
C ASN A 61 10.78 -0.27 8.08
N LEU A 62 10.16 -1.36 7.61
CA LEU A 62 10.36 -2.69 8.17
C LEU A 62 11.81 -3.15 8.07
N GLU A 63 12.46 -2.86 6.93
CA GLU A 63 13.87 -3.19 6.74
C GLU A 63 14.78 -2.40 7.69
N ILE A 64 14.52 -1.09 7.86
CA ILE A 64 15.25 -0.27 8.83
C ILE A 64 15.07 -0.81 10.26
N ILE A 65 13.84 -1.19 10.64
CA ILE A 65 13.56 -1.77 11.95
C ILE A 65 14.30 -3.09 12.14
N ARG A 66 14.34 -3.95 11.12
CA ARG A 66 15.08 -5.22 11.15
C ARG A 66 16.56 -4.98 11.39
N ILE A 67 17.17 -4.10 10.60
CA ILE A 67 18.59 -3.73 10.72
C ILE A 67 18.88 -3.16 12.11
N ASN A 68 18.04 -2.26 12.62
CA ASN A 68 18.20 -1.70 13.96
C ASN A 68 18.10 -2.77 15.06
N THR A 69 17.19 -3.74 14.90
CA THR A 69 17.03 -4.85 15.84
C THR A 69 18.28 -5.73 15.87
N GLU A 70 18.86 -6.03 14.71
CA GLU A 70 20.11 -6.80 14.59
C GLU A 70 21.28 -6.07 15.24
N LEU A 71 21.44 -4.77 14.94
CA LEU A 71 22.48 -3.94 15.55
C LEU A 71 22.33 -3.85 17.08
N MET A 72 21.11 -3.71 17.59
CA MET A 72 20.86 -3.72 19.03
C MET A 72 21.23 -5.06 19.67
N GLY A 73 20.99 -6.19 18.97
CA GLY A 73 21.44 -7.51 19.40
C GLY A 73 22.97 -7.58 19.55
N GLN A 74 23.70 -7.12 18.54
CA GLN A 74 25.17 -7.08 18.55
C GLN A 74 25.70 -6.17 19.66
N VAL A 75 25.09 -5.01 19.86
CA VAL A 75 25.45 -4.09 20.96
C VAL A 75 25.24 -4.76 22.31
N ARG A 76 24.15 -5.51 22.49
CA ARG A 76 23.90 -6.26 23.74
C ARG A 76 24.98 -7.31 23.97
N GLU A 77 25.33 -8.09 22.96
CA GLU A 77 26.37 -9.13 23.05
C GLU A 77 27.72 -8.54 23.47
N LEU A 78 28.13 -7.42 22.86
CA LEU A 78 29.36 -6.72 23.23
C LEU A 78 29.32 -6.21 24.68
N LEU A 79 28.18 -5.70 25.14
CA LEU A 79 28.02 -5.25 26.52
C LEU A 79 28.13 -6.41 27.52
N ASP A 80 27.54 -7.56 27.19
CA ASP A 80 27.63 -8.77 28.00
C ASP A 80 29.09 -9.23 28.09
N GLU A 81 29.82 -9.30 26.96
CA GLU A 81 31.25 -9.65 26.95
C GLU A 81 32.10 -8.72 27.81
N ILE A 82 31.88 -7.41 27.72
CA ILE A 82 32.58 -6.42 28.56
C ILE A 82 32.23 -6.61 30.04
N ALA A 83 30.96 -6.88 30.36
CA ALA A 83 30.52 -7.10 31.74
C ALA A 83 31.17 -8.37 32.32
N TYR A 84 31.19 -9.48 31.58
CA TYR A 84 31.86 -10.72 32.00
C TYR A 84 33.37 -10.54 32.18
N GLY A 85 34.04 -9.83 31.26
CA GLY A 85 35.47 -9.53 31.39
C GLY A 85 35.80 -8.75 32.66
N LYS A 86 35.02 -7.71 32.97
CA LYS A 86 35.21 -6.91 34.20
C LYS A 86 34.98 -7.69 35.49
N ILE A 87 34.06 -8.64 35.49
CA ILE A 87 33.81 -9.51 36.67
C ILE A 87 35.02 -10.41 36.90
N LYS A 88 35.60 -10.98 35.84
CA LYS A 88 36.76 -11.86 35.94
C LYS A 88 38.01 -11.14 36.46
N ASP A 89 38.29 -9.94 35.94
CA ASP A 89 39.42 -9.13 36.38
C ASP A 89 39.32 -8.71 37.86
N GLY A 90 38.10 -8.55 38.39
CA GLY A 90 37.86 -8.27 39.81
C GLY A 90 38.06 -9.47 40.74
N MET A 91 37.99 -10.71 40.23
CA MET A 91 38.18 -11.94 41.01
C MET A 91 39.64 -12.41 41.07
N GLU A 92 40.49 -11.99 40.13
CA GLU A 92 41.92 -12.35 40.11
C GLU A 92 42.81 -11.32 40.85
N GLY A 93 42.23 -10.23 41.37
CA GLY A 93 42.92 -9.13 42.06
C GLY A 93 42.79 -9.08 43.60
N GLU A 94 42.10 -10.03 44.23
CA GLU A 94 42.00 -10.20 45.70
C GLU A 94 42.80 -11.43 46.17
#